data_AF-A0A3D6C1X4-F1
#
_entry.id   AF-A0A3D6C1X4-F1
#
_cell.length_a   1.000
_cell.length_b   1.000
_cell.length_c   1.000
_cell.angle_alpha   90.00
_cell.angle_beta   90.00
_cell.angle_gamma   90.00
#
_symmetry.space_group_name_H-M   'P 1'
#
loop_
_entity.id
_entity.type
_entity.pdbx_description
1 polymer ?
#
loop_
_entity_poly.entity_id
_entity_poly.type
_entity_poly.pdbx_seq_one_letter_code
_entity_poly.pdbx_strand_id
1 'polypeptide(L)' 'LAKERQADGVIFTLLKFCDPHAFDYPYLKEFLEAEGIRHLHLEMDDTQDSAGQTATRLETFIHMI' A
#
# COMPACT_ATOMS: atom_id res chain seq x y z
N LEU A 1 1.37 -13.73 7.00
CA LEU A 1 -0.02 -13.49 6.57
C LEU A 1 -0.20 -13.57 5.05
N ALA A 2 0.43 -12.71 4.24
CA ALA A 2 0.19 -12.68 2.78
C ALA A 2 0.36 -14.05 2.10
N LYS A 3 1.48 -14.75 2.34
CA LYS A 3 1.71 -16.11 1.82
C LYS A 3 0.71 -17.14 2.33
N GLU A 4 0.40 -17.11 3.61
CA GLU A 4 -0.56 -18.03 4.27
C GLU A 4 -1.97 -17.87 3.69
N ARG A 5 -2.36 -16.64 3.35
CA ARG A 5 -3.67 -16.31 2.78
C ARG A 5 -3.68 -16.29 1.25
N GLN A 6 -2.55 -16.61 0.61
CA GLN A 6 -2.38 -16.53 -0.84
C GLN A 6 -2.82 -15.18 -1.41
N ALA A 7 -2.46 -14.09 -0.72
CA ALA A 7 -2.81 -12.74 -1.16
C ALA A 7 -2.00 -12.35 -2.40
N ASP A 8 -2.67 -11.78 -3.40
CA ASP A 8 -2.05 -11.32 -4.65
C ASP A 8 -1.22 -10.03 -4.48
N GLY A 9 -1.47 -9.28 -3.40
CA GLY A 9 -0.72 -8.07 -3.08
C GLY A 9 -1.04 -7.48 -1.71
N VAL A 10 -0.27 -6.46 -1.32
CA VAL A 10 -0.41 -5.74 -0.05
C VAL A 10 -0.71 -4.27 -0.31
N ILE A 11 -1.72 -3.72 0.35
CA ILE A 11 -2.01 -2.28 0.32
C ILE A 11 -1.67 -1.69 1.69
N PHE A 12 -0.72 -0.75 1.72
CA PHE A 12 -0.45 0.08 2.89
C PHE A 12 -1.31 1.32 2.84
N THR A 13 -2.13 1.54 3.85
CA THR A 13 -2.90 2.78 4.05
C THR A 13 -2.25 3.59 5.16
N LEU A 14 -1.41 4.54 4.80
CA LEU A 14 -0.68 5.39 5.73
C LEU A 14 -1.46 6.69 5.96
N LEU A 15 -1.85 6.96 7.19
CA LEU A 15 -2.43 8.26 7.54
C LEU A 15 -1.34 9.34 7.44
N LYS A 16 -1.65 10.48 6.81
CA LYS A 16 -0.77 11.65 6.75
C LYS A 16 -0.28 12.02 8.15
N PHE A 17 1.02 12.32 8.24
CA PHE A 17 1.69 12.71 9.48
C PHE A 17 1.70 11.65 10.58
N CYS A 18 1.44 10.38 10.24
CA CYS A 18 1.63 9.28 11.16
C CYS A 18 3.08 8.77 11.10
N ASP A 19 4.00 9.57 11.66
CA ASP A 19 5.45 9.31 11.63
C ASP A 19 5.83 7.87 12.03
N PRO A 20 5.25 7.24 13.07
CA PRO A 20 5.62 5.87 13.44
C PRO A 20 5.45 4.88 12.29
N HIS A 21 4.31 4.91 11.61
CA HIS A 21 4.06 4.00 10.47
C HIS A 21 4.83 4.42 9.22
N ALA A 22 5.11 5.72 9.05
CA ALA A 22 5.94 6.21 7.96
C ALA A 22 7.40 5.71 8.08
N PHE A 23 7.92 5.60 9.30
CA PHE A 23 9.25 5.04 9.55
C PHE A 23 9.34 3.52 9.32
N ASP A 24 8.23 2.79 9.55
CA ASP A 24 8.18 1.36 9.29
C ASP A 24 8.13 1.03 7.79
N TYR A 25 7.51 1.91 6.98
CA TYR A 25 7.22 1.65 5.58
C TYR A 25 8.45 1.30 4.72
N PRO A 26 9.60 2.01 4.78
CA PRO A 26 10.78 1.67 3.98
C PRO A 26 11.25 0.23 4.19
N TYR A 27 11.34 -0.21 5.44
CA TYR A 27 11.76 -1.57 5.78
C TYR A 27 10.75 -2.60 5.28
N LEU A 28 9.44 -2.35 5.48
CA LEU A 28 8.38 -3.26 5.04
C LEU A 28 8.30 -3.35 3.51
N LYS A 29 8.52 -2.23 2.80
CA LYS A 29 8.62 -2.19 1.35
C LYS A 29 9.74 -3.09 0.85
N GLU A 30 10.96 -2.90 1.36
CA GLU A 30 12.12 -3.68 0.96
C GLU A 30 11.91 -5.18 1.22
N PHE A 31 11.30 -5.52 2.36
CA PHE A 31 10.96 -6.89 2.69
C PHE A 31 9.98 -7.50 1.67
N LEU A 32 8.89 -6.81 1.32
CA LEU A 32 7.92 -7.33 0.35
C LEU A 32 8.51 -7.45 -1.06
N GLU A 33 9.33 -6.49 -1.48
CA GLU A 33 10.03 -6.54 -2.76
C GLU A 33 10.99 -7.73 -2.84
N ALA A 34 11.76 -7.98 -1.77
CA ALA A 34 12.67 -9.13 -1.69
C ALA A 34 11.92 -10.48 -1.74
N GLU A 35 10.71 -10.53 -1.20
CA GLU A 35 9.83 -11.70 -1.23
C GLU A 35 9.01 -11.82 -2.51
N GLY A 36 9.16 -10.89 -3.46
CA GLY A 36 8.44 -10.86 -4.74
C GLY A 36 6.94 -10.55 -4.60
N ILE A 37 6.53 -9.94 -3.49
CA ILE A 37 5.14 -9.62 -3.20
C ILE A 37 4.85 -8.19 -3.69
N ARG A 38 3.89 -8.03 -4.60
CA ARG A 38 3.48 -6.70 -5.06
C ARG A 38 2.81 -5.91 -3.95
N HIS A 39 3.07 -4.61 -3.91
CA HIS A 39 2.44 -3.73 -2.93
C HIS A 39 2.08 -2.36 -3.50
N LEU A 40 1.13 -1.69 -2.84
CA LEU A 40 0.70 -0.33 -3.11
C LEU A 40 0.75 0.48 -1.81
N HIS A 41 1.28 1.70 -1.88
CA HIS A 41 1.26 2.64 -0.75
C HIS A 41 0.30 3.77 -1.01
N LEU A 42 -0.79 3.82 -0.25
CA LEU A 42 -1.79 4.87 -0.27
C LEU A 42 -1.61 5.75 0.96
N GLU A 43 -1.44 7.04 0.72
CA GLU A 43 -1.47 8.05 1.77
C GLU A 43 -2.90 8.54 1.93
N MET A 44 -3.39 8.58 3.16
CA MET A 44 -4.76 8.90 3.52
C MET A 44 -4.81 10.18 4.35
N ASP A 45 -5.85 10.99 4.15
CA ASP A 45 -6.21 12.09 5.02
C ASP A 45 -7.73 12.13 5.23
N ASP A 46 -8.20 13.03 6.09
CA ASP A 46 -9.62 13.17 6.41
C ASP A 46 -10.43 13.89 5.31
N THR A 47 -9.82 14.21 4.17
CA THR A 47 -10.49 14.91 3.06
C THR A 47 -10.89 13.94 1.96
N GLN A 48 -12.03 14.18 1.31
CA GLN A 48 -12.47 13.37 0.17
C GLN A 48 -11.82 13.77 -1.16
N ASP A 49 -10.98 14.83 -1.16
CA ASP A 49 -10.44 15.43 -2.38
C ASP A 49 -9.57 14.46 -3.19
N SER A 50 -9.05 13.40 -2.56
CA SER A 50 -8.18 12.39 -3.18
C SER A 50 -8.91 11.14 -3.69
N ALA A 51 -10.23 11.01 -3.49
CA ALA A 51 -10.96 9.76 -3.74
C ALA A 51 -10.82 9.24 -5.19
N GLY A 52 -10.90 10.12 -6.20
CA GLY A 52 -10.73 9.75 -7.60
C GLY A 52 -9.30 9.27 -7.92
N GLN A 53 -8.29 9.94 -7.36
CA GLN A 53 -6.90 9.52 -7.52
C GLN A 53 -6.66 8.14 -6.89
N THR A 54 -7.18 7.93 -5.68
CA THR A 54 -7.10 6.64 -4.98
C THR A 54 -7.74 5.53 -5.80
N ALA A 55 -8.91 5.76 -6.40
CA ALA A 55 -9.58 4.79 -7.26
C ALA A 55 -8.70 4.37 -8.45
N THR A 56 -8.14 5.33 -9.20
CA THR A 56 -7.27 5.02 -10.35
C THR A 56 -6.01 4.27 -9.95
N ARG A 57 -5.43 4.58 -8.78
CA ARG A 57 -4.26 3.86 -8.25
C ARG A 57 -4.60 2.42 -7.87
N LEU A 58 -5.79 2.19 -7.29
CA LEU A 58 -6.28 0.84 -7.00
C LEU A 58 -6.54 0.05 -8.28
N GLU A 59 -7.21 0.64 -9.28
CA GLU A 59 -7.42 0.01 -10.60
C GLU A 59 -6.10 -0.39 -11.26
N THR A 60 -5.12 0.52 -11.25
CA THR A 60 -3.78 0.24 -11.78
C THR A 60 -3.12 -0.92 -11.04
N PHE A 61 -3.23 -0.96 -9.71
CA PHE A 61 -2.65 -2.03 -8.91
C PHE A 61 -3.31 -3.38 -9.19
N ILE A 62 -4.63 -3.42 -9.34
CA ILE A 62 -5.40 -4.62 -9.73
C ILE A 62 -4.94 -5.13 -11.10
N HIS A 63 -4.65 -4.24 -12.06
CA HIS A 63 -4.12 -4.64 -13.36
C HIS A 63 -2.67 -5.15 -13.32
N MET A 64 -1.91 -4.77 -12.30
CA MET A 64 -0.52 -5.19 -12.15
C MET A 64 -0.41 -6.56 -11.52
N ILE A 65 -1.25 -6.93 -10.55
CA ILE A 65 -1.21 -8.22 -9.86
C ILE A 65 -1.63 -9.38 -10.77
#